data_AF-A0A1G1KCU7-F1
#
_entry.id   AF-A0A1G1KCU7-F1
#
_cell.length_a   1.000
_cell.length_b   1.000
_cell.length_c   1.000
_cell.angle_alpha   90.00
_cell.angle_beta   90.00
_cell.angle_gamma   90.00
#
_symmetry.space_group_name_H-M   'P 1'
#
loop_
_entity.id
_entity.type
_entity.pdbx_description
1 polymer ?
#
loop_
_entity_poly.entity_id
_entity_poly.type
_entity_poly.pdbx_seq_one_letter_code
_entity_poly.pdbx_strand_id
1 'polypeptide(L)'
;MTAPLRKEPELDDPLELRGVVLPAEDDTSLREMTLCFIEEFLRDGWSEAQLRELFRNPFYTGPHMVWKQKGDAFISEVIQEVRQAWGRPAEGANHAEGV
;
A
#
# COMPACT_ATOMS: atom_id res chain seq x y z
N MET A 1 -42.64 -7.12 0.70
CA MET A 1 -42.24 -6.16 -0.35
C MET A 1 -40.83 -5.73 -0.04
N THR A 2 -39.86 -6.20 -0.82
CA THR A 2 -38.43 -5.91 -0.60
C THR A 2 -38.15 -4.57 -1.27
N ALA A 3 -37.79 -3.54 -0.50
CA ALA A 3 -37.34 -2.28 -1.06
C ALA A 3 -36.11 -2.54 -1.96
N PRO A 4 -35.99 -1.88 -3.12
CA PRO A 4 -34.79 -2.04 -3.94
C PRO A 4 -33.57 -1.57 -3.14
N LEU A 5 -32.48 -2.33 -3.20
CA LEU A 5 -31.18 -2.04 -2.57
C LEU A 5 -30.52 -0.75 -3.08
N ARG A 6 -31.18 0.00 -3.97
CA ARG A 6 -30.63 1.18 -4.62
C ARG A 6 -31.58 2.35 -4.41
N LYS A 7 -31.11 3.32 -3.64
CA LYS A 7 -31.77 4.59 -3.38
C LYS A 7 -31.40 5.58 -4.50
N GLU A 8 -32.35 6.41 -4.90
CA GLU A 8 -32.06 7.52 -5.82
C GLU A 8 -31.22 8.58 -5.07
N PRO A 9 -30.20 9.18 -5.73
CA PRO A 9 -29.43 10.25 -5.11
C PRO A 9 -30.35 11.44 -4.81
N GLU A 10 -30.41 11.83 -3.53
CA GLU A 10 -31.17 12.98 -3.04
C GLU A 10 -30.18 14.07 -2.65
N LEU A 11 -30.47 15.33 -2.99
CA LEU A 11 -29.55 16.45 -2.79
C LEU A 11 -29.16 16.67 -1.32
N ASP A 12 -30.05 16.28 -0.41
CA ASP A 12 -29.98 16.43 1.04
C ASP A 12 -29.67 15.12 1.77
N ASP A 13 -29.22 14.08 1.06
CA ASP A 13 -28.84 12.81 1.68
C ASP A 13 -27.60 12.98 2.58
N PRO A 14 -27.74 12.84 3.92
CA PRO A 14 -26.61 12.98 4.83
C PRO A 14 -25.59 11.83 4.72
N LEU A 15 -25.96 10.73 4.04
CA LEU A 15 -25.10 9.56 3.80
C LEU A 15 -24.53 9.52 2.37
N GLU A 16 -24.73 10.58 1.58
CA GLU A 16 -24.12 10.70 0.25
C GLU A 16 -22.59 10.68 0.37
N LEU A 17 -21.94 9.78 -0.35
CA LEU A 17 -20.48 9.75 -0.41
C LEU A 17 -19.97 11.02 -1.11
N ARG A 18 -19.33 11.91 -0.36
CA ARG A 18 -18.64 13.08 -0.90
C ARG A 18 -17.13 12.86 -0.94
N GLY A 19 -16.64 12.58 -2.14
CA GLY A 19 -15.20 12.59 -2.41
C GLY A 19 -14.69 14.03 -2.49
N VAL A 20 -13.62 14.34 -1.76
CA VAL A 20 -12.83 15.58 -1.95
C VAL A 20 -11.46 15.16 -2.43
N VAL A 21 -11.00 15.74 -3.54
CA VAL A 21 -9.63 15.54 -4.01
C VAL A 21 -8.72 16.37 -3.11
N LEU A 22 -7.87 15.69 -2.34
CA LEU A 22 -6.77 16.36 -1.66
C LEU A 22 -5.64 16.53 -2.69
N PRO A 23 -5.18 17.77 -2.96
CA PRO A 23 -4.03 17.98 -3.81
C PRO A 23 -2.78 17.54 -3.06
N ALA A 24 -2.33 16.32 -3.28
CA ALA A 24 -1.03 15.85 -2.85
C ALA A 24 -0.59 14.67 -3.70
N GLU A 25 0.24 14.95 -4.70
CA GLU A 25 1.16 13.99 -5.32
C GLU A 25 2.44 14.76 -5.67
N ASP A 26 3.00 15.50 -4.71
CA ASP A 26 4.38 15.92 -4.86
C ASP A 26 5.31 14.73 -4.59
N ASP A 27 6.54 14.84 -5.10
CA ASP A 27 7.53 13.77 -4.99
C ASP A 27 7.83 13.39 -3.53
N THR A 28 7.69 14.34 -2.61
CA THR A 28 7.87 14.12 -1.16
C THR A 28 6.78 13.21 -0.61
N SER A 29 5.50 13.54 -0.85
CA SER A 29 4.34 12.79 -0.36
C SER A 29 4.33 11.36 -0.92
N LEU A 30 4.66 11.19 -2.20
CA LEU A 30 4.79 9.87 -2.83
C LEU A 30 5.88 9.05 -2.17
N ARG A 31 7.03 9.66 -1.86
CA ARG A 31 8.14 8.99 -1.20
C ARG A 31 7.81 8.59 0.24
N GLU A 32 7.21 9.47 1.02
CA GLU A 32 6.77 9.18 2.39
C GLU A 32 5.75 8.03 2.44
N MET A 33 4.78 8.03 1.52
CA MET A 33 3.83 6.93 1.38
C MET A 33 4.53 5.61 1.02
N THR A 34 5.52 5.66 0.11
CA THR A 34 6.32 4.49 -0.29
C THR A 34 7.09 3.89 0.89
N LEU A 35 7.73 4.76 1.69
CA LEU A 35 8.43 4.36 2.91
C LEU A 35 7.48 3.65 3.88
N CYS A 36 6.31 4.23 4.12
CA CYS A 36 5.31 3.66 5.04
C CYS A 36 4.87 2.26 4.62
N PHE A 37 4.53 2.04 3.35
CA PHE A 37 4.14 0.72 2.87
C PHE A 37 5.27 -0.32 3.01
N ILE A 38 6.48 0.04 2.59
CA ILE A 38 7.61 -0.88 2.63
C ILE A 38 7.98 -1.20 4.08
N GLU A 39 8.00 -0.22 4.98
CA GLU A 39 8.32 -0.43 6.39
C GLU A 39 7.35 -1.40 7.04
N GLU A 40 6.04 -1.20 6.86
CA GLU A 40 5.00 -2.05 7.46
C GLU A 40 5.21 -3.52 7.07
N PHE A 41 5.28 -3.81 5.77
CA PHE A 41 5.38 -5.18 5.29
C PHE A 41 6.77 -5.79 5.53
N LEU A 42 7.84 -4.99 5.48
CA LEU A 42 9.18 -5.49 5.82
C LEU A 42 9.23 -5.92 7.30
N ARG A 43 8.60 -5.16 8.20
CA ARG A 43 8.54 -5.49 9.63
C ARG A 43 7.67 -6.71 9.92
N ASP A 44 6.67 -6.96 9.07
CA ASP A 44 5.89 -8.21 9.05
C ASP A 44 6.65 -9.41 8.46
N GLY A 45 7.91 -9.22 8.05
CA GLY A 45 8.77 -10.29 7.56
C GLY A 45 8.64 -10.58 6.07
N TRP A 46 8.04 -9.69 5.29
CA TRP A 46 7.92 -9.87 3.85
C TRP A 46 9.28 -9.73 3.15
N SER A 47 9.50 -10.59 2.17
CA SER A 47 10.68 -10.54 1.31
C SER A 47 10.60 -9.39 0.30
N GLU A 48 11.76 -8.98 -0.21
CA GLU A 48 11.85 -7.99 -1.29
C GLU A 48 11.07 -8.40 -2.55
N ALA A 49 11.01 -9.69 -2.87
CA ALA A 49 10.21 -10.18 -4.00
C ALA A 49 8.70 -9.97 -3.77
N GLN A 50 8.22 -10.27 -2.55
CA GLN A 50 6.82 -10.04 -2.18
C GLN A 50 6.47 -8.55 -2.19
N LEU A 51 7.37 -7.68 -1.70
CA LEU A 51 7.20 -6.23 -1.76
C LEU A 51 7.11 -5.75 -3.22
N ARG A 52 7.95 -6.25 -4.13
CA ARG A 52 7.88 -5.86 -5.54
C ARG A 52 6.56 -6.27 -6.19
N GLU A 53 6.07 -7.47 -5.89
CA GLU A 53 4.78 -7.94 -6.40
C GLU A 53 3.59 -7.15 -5.83
N LEU A 54 3.65 -6.75 -4.55
CA LEU A 54 2.67 -5.85 -3.93
C LEU A 54 2.51 -4.56 -4.76
N PHE A 55 3.62 -3.93 -5.12
CA PHE A 55 3.62 -2.68 -5.90
C PHE A 55 3.19 -2.87 -7.36
N ARG A 56 3.33 -4.06 -7.94
CA ARG A 56 2.84 -4.34 -9.31
C ARG A 56 1.37 -4.74 -9.38
N ASN A 57 0.77 -5.09 -8.25
CA ASN A 57 -0.59 -5.59 -8.22
C ASN A 57 -1.62 -4.44 -8.16
N PRO A 58 -2.49 -4.26 -9.18
CA PRO A 58 -3.45 -3.16 -9.25
C PRO A 58 -4.55 -3.22 -8.18
N PHE A 59 -4.71 -4.37 -7.49
CA PHE A 59 -5.57 -4.46 -6.32
C PHE A 59 -5.14 -3.51 -5.20
N TYR A 60 -3.83 -3.26 -5.06
CA TYR A 60 -3.27 -2.34 -4.06
C TYR A 60 -3.08 -0.96 -4.68
N THR A 61 -4.16 -0.17 -4.74
CA THR A 61 -4.18 1.10 -5.49
C THR A 61 -3.07 2.07 -5.09
N GLY A 62 -2.78 2.24 -3.79
CA GLY A 62 -1.72 3.12 -3.31
C GLY A 62 -0.31 2.71 -3.79
N PRO A 63 0.18 1.52 -3.42
CA PRO A 63 1.45 1.00 -3.91
C PRO A 63 1.53 0.96 -5.45
N HIS A 64 0.46 0.51 -6.12
CA HIS A 64 0.43 0.43 -7.56
C HIS A 64 0.53 1.78 -8.25
N MET A 65 -0.11 2.81 -7.69
CA MET A 65 0.00 4.18 -8.17
C MET A 65 1.46 4.65 -8.09
N VAL A 66 2.15 4.44 -6.96
CA VAL A 66 3.58 4.82 -6.83
C VAL A 66 4.42 4.13 -7.91
N TRP A 67 4.26 2.82 -8.09
CA TRP A 67 5.01 2.08 -9.09
C TRP A 67 4.73 2.58 -10.52
N LYS A 68 3.46 2.88 -10.84
CA LYS A 68 3.08 3.47 -12.13
C LYS A 68 3.75 4.82 -12.39
N GLN A 69 3.98 5.63 -11.36
CA GLN A 69 4.57 6.96 -11.48
C GLN A 69 6.11 6.94 -11.47
N LYS A 70 6.73 6.08 -10.66
CA LYS A 70 8.17 6.11 -10.36
C LYS A 70 8.96 4.90 -10.88
N GLY A 71 8.29 3.78 -11.14
CA GLY A 71 8.88 2.56 -11.70
C GLY A 71 9.74 1.75 -10.72
N ASP A 72 10.24 0.62 -11.21
CA ASP A 72 10.92 -0.40 -10.40
C ASP A 72 12.21 0.07 -9.74
N ALA A 73 12.97 0.96 -10.38
CA ALA A 73 14.23 1.46 -9.84
C ALA A 73 14.00 2.20 -8.51
N PHE A 74 13.01 3.10 -8.49
CA PHE A 74 12.63 3.85 -7.30
C PHE A 74 12.17 2.92 -6.17
N ILE A 75 11.29 1.97 -6.46
CA ILE A 75 10.83 0.99 -5.45
C ILE A 75 12.00 0.19 -4.88
N SER A 76 12.95 -0.21 -5.73
CA SER A 76 14.15 -0.94 -5.29
C SER A 76 14.98 -0.13 -4.32
N GLU A 77 15.22 1.15 -4.64
CA GLU A 77 16.00 2.07 -3.82
C GLU A 77 15.39 2.22 -2.43
N VAL A 78 14.08 2.48 -2.36
CA VAL A 78 13.38 2.65 -1.08
C VAL A 78 13.35 1.35 -0.28
N ILE A 79 13.19 0.18 -0.92
CA ILE A 79 13.29 -1.11 -0.22
C ILE A 79 14.67 -1.24 0.45
N GLN A 80 15.75 -0.93 -0.27
CA GLN A 80 17.09 -1.05 0.32
C GLN A 80 17.28 -0.06 1.47
N GLU A 81 16.82 1.18 1.35
CA GLU A 81 16.87 2.18 2.41
C GLU A 81 16.18 1.70 3.69
N VAL A 82 14.93 1.24 3.58
CA VAL A 82 14.16 0.73 4.72
C VAL A 82 14.82 -0.51 5.31
N ARG A 83 15.38 -1.41 4.48
CA ARG A 83 16.15 -2.57 4.96
C ARG A 83 17.43 -2.17 5.70
N GLN A 84 18.11 -1.11 5.31
CA GLN A 84 19.27 -0.62 6.07
C GLN A 84 18.86 0.02 7.39
N ALA A 85 17.72 0.73 7.42
CA ALA A 85 17.21 1.35 8.63
C ALA A 85 16.69 0.32 9.66
N TRP A 86 16.05 -0.76 9.19
CA TRP A 86 15.31 -1.69 10.05
C TRP A 86 15.77 -3.14 9.98
N GLY A 87 16.77 -3.45 9.15
CA GLY A 87 17.26 -4.81 8.92
C GLY A 87 17.90 -5.41 10.16
N ARG A 88 17.12 -6.11 10.96
CA ARG A 88 17.64 -7.17 11.83
C ARG A 88 17.94 -8.40 10.99
N PRO A 89 19.01 -9.17 11.27
CA PRO A 89 19.13 -10.51 10.73
C PRO A 89 17.88 -11.30 11.15
N ALA A 90 17.30 -12.06 10.22
CA ALA A 90 16.15 -12.90 10.48
C ALA A 90 16.54 -14.03 11.45
N GLU A 91 16.60 -13.76 12.75
CA GLU A 91 16.55 -14.78 13.77
C GLU A 91 15.08 -15.09 14.06
N GLY A 92 14.61 -16.24 13.57
CA GLY A 92 13.40 -16.87 14.10
C GLY A 92 12.22 -17.09 13.16
N ALA A 93 12.39 -17.09 11.83
CA ALA A 93 11.35 -17.62 10.93
C ALA A 93 11.30 -19.17 10.97
N ASN A 94 11.19 -19.75 12.17
CA ASN A 94 10.69 -21.10 12.37
C ASN A 94 9.17 -21.01 12.50
N HIS A 95 8.47 -20.85 11.38
CA HIS A 95 7.13 -21.40 11.30
C HIS A 95 7.30 -22.90 11.08
N ALA A 96 7.43 -23.61 12.20
CA ALA A 96 7.22 -25.04 12.25
C ALA A 96 5.73 -25.28 11.99
N GLU A 97 5.35 -25.65 10.77
CA GLU A 97 4.12 -26.39 10.55
C GLU A 97 4.46 -27.88 10.49
N GLY A 98 4.41 -28.49 11.67
CA GLY A 98 4.20 -29.91 11.85
C GLY A 98 2.95 -30.08 12.69
N VAL A 99 1.88 -30.58 12.07
CA VAL A 99 0.97 -31.67 12.48
C VAL A 99 -0.01 -31.90 11.33
#